data_AF-A0A372P0H9-F1
#
_entry.id   AF-A0A372P0H9-F1
#
_cell.length_a   1.000
_cell.length_b   1.000
_cell.length_c   1.000
_cell.angle_alpha   90.00
_cell.angle_beta   90.00
_cell.angle_gamma   90.00
#
_symmetry.space_group_name_H-M   'P 1'
#
loop_
_entity.id
_entity.type
_entity.pdbx_description
1 polymer ?
#
loop_
_entity_poly.entity_id
_entity_poly.type
_entity_poly.pdbx_seq_one_letter_code
_entity_poly.pdbx_strand_id
1 'polypeptide(L)'
;MVSKMITNGGKKPRFMYREKRTRPEDSGWRIFSGAESQQYTDNPDNAGIYNPSTILKIDPSIKDILLKGVGSVYERSGDKGAWVKVTDFKMQDDEMLTHRLTENWNIDINNLFERSVEESGSLMYTTGDKTVRIVIWDDKNRKREELYADHLKNAQNRDQSMSETLEIFDLSDGEAARVGYLIEEGDGDKKYSVIYGFSLTDHQVVQAAFYFDDKNDKDWALKTWKSITPAK
;
A
#
# COMPACT_ATOMS: atom_id res chain seq x y z
N MET A 1 12.41 -5.04 -14.86
CA MET A 1 13.83 -5.14 -15.27
C MET A 1 14.53 -6.30 -14.57
N VAL A 2 15.37 -7.04 -15.29
CA VAL A 2 16.16 -8.17 -14.78
C VAL A 2 17.58 -8.12 -15.32
N SER A 3 18.56 -8.41 -14.48
CA SER A 3 19.98 -8.54 -14.85
C SER A 3 20.21 -9.68 -15.84
N LYS A 4 21.04 -9.46 -16.85
CA LYS A 4 21.46 -10.49 -17.82
C LYS A 4 22.35 -11.57 -17.19
N MET A 5 22.92 -11.35 -15.99
CA MET A 5 23.55 -12.43 -15.24
C MET A 5 22.57 -13.54 -14.88
N ILE A 6 21.28 -13.23 -14.75
CA ILE A 6 20.23 -14.21 -14.48
C ILE A 6 19.77 -14.85 -15.79
N THR A 7 19.42 -14.06 -16.79
CA THR A 7 18.78 -14.56 -18.02
C THR A 7 19.76 -15.21 -19.00
N ASN A 8 21.02 -14.77 -19.03
CA ASN A 8 22.06 -15.31 -19.91
C ASN A 8 23.22 -15.95 -19.13
N GLY A 9 23.48 -15.51 -17.90
CA GLY A 9 24.62 -15.94 -17.09
C GLY A 9 24.37 -17.15 -16.19
N GLY A 10 23.14 -17.70 -16.18
CA GLY A 10 22.78 -18.89 -15.40
C GLY A 10 22.73 -18.69 -13.88
N LYS A 11 22.89 -17.46 -13.38
CA LYS A 11 22.77 -17.16 -11.95
C LYS A 11 21.29 -17.09 -11.55
N LYS A 12 21.01 -17.37 -10.28
CA LYS A 12 19.66 -17.18 -9.75
C LYS A 12 19.42 -15.77 -9.20
N PRO A 13 18.16 -15.30 -9.17
CA PRO A 13 17.80 -14.08 -8.44
C PRO A 13 18.21 -14.21 -6.96
N ARG A 14 18.79 -13.17 -6.38
CA ARG A 14 19.10 -13.14 -4.94
C ARG A 14 18.80 -11.82 -4.26
N PHE A 15 18.57 -10.77 -5.04
CA PHE A 15 18.13 -9.46 -4.56
C PHE A 15 17.06 -8.92 -5.49
N MET A 16 15.95 -8.48 -4.92
CA MET A 16 14.79 -7.97 -5.64
C MET A 16 14.23 -6.76 -4.93
N TYR A 17 13.91 -5.72 -5.69
CA TYR A 17 13.08 -4.63 -5.19
C TYR A 17 12.08 -4.16 -6.23
N ARG A 18 10.99 -3.55 -5.79
CA ARG A 18 9.95 -3.00 -6.66
C ARG A 18 9.85 -1.49 -6.45
N GLU A 19 10.29 -0.74 -7.44
CA GLU A 19 10.11 0.70 -7.50
C GLU A 19 8.88 1.07 -8.33
N LYS A 20 8.54 2.36 -8.38
CA LYS A 20 7.49 2.83 -9.29
C LYS A 20 7.86 2.52 -10.73
N ARG A 21 6.86 2.09 -11.50
CA ARG A 21 7.04 1.90 -12.93
C ARG A 21 7.24 3.25 -13.62
N THR A 22 8.15 3.27 -14.58
CA THR A 22 8.36 4.46 -15.43
C THR A 22 7.51 4.41 -16.70
N ARG A 23 7.05 3.22 -17.09
CA ARG A 23 6.27 2.97 -18.32
C ARG A 23 5.28 1.82 -18.11
N PRO A 24 4.21 1.71 -18.93
CA PRO A 24 3.22 0.63 -18.80
C PRO A 24 3.82 -0.78 -18.89
N GLU A 25 4.86 -0.98 -19.69
CA GLU A 25 5.57 -2.26 -19.85
C GLU A 25 6.53 -2.60 -18.70
N ASP A 26 6.85 -1.62 -17.85
CA ASP A 26 7.69 -1.83 -16.68
C ASP A 26 6.83 -2.26 -15.49
N SER A 27 7.12 -3.43 -14.92
CA SER A 27 6.44 -3.91 -13.72
C SER A 27 6.89 -3.18 -12.44
N GLY A 28 7.97 -2.40 -12.53
CA GLY A 28 8.67 -1.79 -11.40
C GLY A 28 9.67 -2.73 -10.72
N TRP A 29 9.63 -4.04 -11.02
CA TRP A 29 10.58 -4.99 -10.45
C TRP A 29 12.00 -4.76 -10.98
N ARG A 30 12.97 -4.84 -10.08
CA ARG A 30 14.41 -4.83 -10.34
C ARG A 30 14.98 -6.10 -9.71
N ILE A 31 15.48 -7.01 -10.55
CA ILE A 31 15.87 -8.37 -10.14
C ILE A 31 17.34 -8.61 -10.47
N PHE A 32 18.12 -8.92 -9.43
CA PHE A 32 19.58 -9.08 -9.49
C PHE A 32 20.04 -10.40 -8.87
N SER A 33 21.19 -10.89 -9.31
CA SER A 33 21.82 -12.08 -8.75
C SER A 33 22.63 -11.79 -7.48
N GLY A 34 22.87 -10.52 -7.16
CA GLY A 34 23.69 -10.07 -6.03
C GLY A 34 25.19 -10.15 -6.29
N ALA A 35 25.59 -10.47 -7.53
CA ALA A 35 26.98 -10.57 -7.95
C ALA A 35 27.36 -9.52 -9.01
N GLU A 36 26.41 -8.67 -9.36
CA GLU A 36 26.63 -7.51 -10.21
C GLU A 36 27.50 -6.49 -9.47
N SER A 37 28.55 -5.99 -10.13
CA SER A 37 29.30 -4.82 -9.66
C SER A 37 28.58 -3.53 -10.06
N GLN A 38 28.94 -2.41 -9.44
CA GLN A 38 28.40 -1.09 -9.83
C GLN A 38 28.61 -0.80 -11.32
N GLN A 39 29.83 -1.00 -11.82
CA GLN A 39 30.13 -0.83 -13.24
C GLN A 39 29.28 -1.72 -14.15
N TYR A 40 28.90 -2.92 -13.69
CA TYR A 40 28.02 -3.80 -14.44
C TYR A 40 26.57 -3.27 -14.46
N THR A 41 26.06 -2.81 -13.31
CA THR A 41 24.68 -2.27 -13.20
C THR A 41 24.50 -0.94 -13.90
N ASP A 42 25.55 -0.13 -14.01
CA ASP A 42 25.51 1.18 -14.68
C ASP A 42 25.37 1.08 -16.21
N ASN A 43 25.66 -0.10 -16.78
CA ASN A 43 25.47 -0.33 -18.21
C ASN A 43 24.05 -0.83 -18.49
N PRO A 44 23.19 -0.06 -19.19
CA PRO A 44 21.82 -0.48 -19.50
C PRO A 44 21.75 -1.74 -20.37
N ASP A 45 22.78 -2.03 -21.17
CA ASP A 45 22.84 -3.25 -21.98
C ASP A 45 22.98 -4.53 -21.13
N ASN A 46 23.28 -4.42 -19.84
CA ASN A 46 23.37 -5.55 -18.92
C ASN A 46 22.03 -5.93 -18.27
N ALA A 47 20.95 -5.23 -18.59
CA ALA A 47 19.62 -5.51 -18.08
C ALA A 47 18.59 -5.61 -19.22
N GLY A 48 17.40 -6.11 -18.90
CA GLY A 48 16.28 -6.18 -19.84
C GLY A 48 14.92 -6.24 -19.16
N ILE A 49 13.86 -5.97 -19.92
CA ILE A 49 12.47 -6.21 -19.51
C ILE A 49 12.07 -7.61 -19.98
N TYR A 50 11.52 -8.40 -19.06
CA TYR A 50 11.16 -9.79 -19.31
C TYR A 50 9.76 -10.06 -18.78
N ASN A 51 9.05 -10.98 -19.44
CA ASN A 51 7.78 -11.49 -18.93
C ASN A 51 8.02 -12.24 -17.61
N PRO A 52 7.16 -12.09 -16.58
CA PRO A 52 7.26 -12.83 -15.33
C PRO A 52 7.41 -14.34 -15.52
N SER A 53 6.70 -14.93 -16.50
CA SER A 53 6.77 -16.36 -16.80
C SER A 53 8.17 -16.82 -17.21
N THR A 54 8.98 -15.96 -17.84
CA THR A 54 10.37 -16.27 -18.20
C THR A 54 11.22 -16.41 -16.94
N ILE A 55 11.06 -15.50 -15.98
CA ILE A 55 11.88 -15.50 -14.75
C ILE A 55 11.43 -16.61 -13.80
N LEU A 56 10.13 -16.92 -13.75
CA LEU A 56 9.59 -18.04 -12.97
C LEU A 56 10.09 -19.41 -13.46
N LYS A 57 10.43 -19.55 -14.74
CA LYS A 57 11.10 -20.75 -15.26
C LYS A 57 12.54 -20.87 -14.75
N ILE A 58 13.22 -19.76 -14.49
CA ILE A 58 14.60 -19.72 -13.96
C ILE A 58 14.58 -20.01 -12.46
N ASP A 59 13.68 -19.33 -11.73
CA ASP A 59 13.51 -19.55 -10.30
C ASP A 59 12.03 -19.39 -9.88
N PRO A 60 11.30 -20.48 -9.61
CA PRO A 60 9.91 -20.40 -9.20
C PRO A 60 9.72 -19.88 -7.78
N SER A 61 10.77 -19.81 -6.95
CA SER A 61 10.66 -19.35 -5.55
C SER A 61 10.26 -17.89 -5.42
N ILE A 62 10.36 -17.10 -6.50
CA ILE A 62 9.99 -15.68 -6.49
C ILE A 62 8.51 -15.43 -6.76
N LYS A 63 7.70 -16.47 -7.02
CA LYS A 63 6.29 -16.34 -7.42
C LYS A 63 5.50 -15.42 -6.50
N ASP A 64 5.56 -15.65 -5.19
CA ASP A 64 4.79 -14.87 -4.21
C ASP A 64 5.39 -13.49 -3.98
N ILE A 65 6.69 -13.32 -4.24
CA ILE A 65 7.39 -12.03 -4.16
C ILE A 65 6.91 -11.12 -5.29
N LEU A 66 6.74 -11.64 -6.50
CA LEU A 66 6.31 -10.84 -7.66
C LEU A 66 4.90 -10.22 -7.49
N LEU A 67 4.10 -10.75 -6.57
CA LEU A 67 2.78 -10.22 -6.21
C LEU A 67 2.85 -9.05 -5.21
N LYS A 68 4.01 -8.81 -4.60
CA LYS A 68 4.19 -7.74 -3.60
C LYS A 68 4.23 -6.36 -4.22
N GLY A 69 3.78 -5.37 -3.47
CA GLY A 69 3.58 -4.02 -3.97
C GLY A 69 4.87 -3.22 -4.14
N VAL A 70 4.73 -2.02 -4.71
CA VAL A 70 5.79 -1.00 -4.79
C VAL A 70 6.33 -0.72 -3.38
N GLY A 71 7.65 -0.56 -3.25
CA GLY A 71 8.34 -0.44 -1.96
C GLY A 71 8.86 -1.77 -1.41
N SER A 72 8.50 -2.90 -2.02
CA SER A 72 8.94 -4.22 -1.56
C SER A 72 10.41 -4.48 -1.87
N VAL A 73 11.14 -5.04 -0.90
CA VAL A 73 12.54 -5.45 -1.04
C VAL A 73 12.76 -6.82 -0.40
N TYR A 74 13.44 -7.71 -1.13
CA TYR A 74 13.69 -9.07 -0.72
C TYR A 74 15.10 -9.51 -1.10
N GLU A 75 15.74 -10.28 -0.22
CA GLU A 75 17.04 -10.87 -0.47
C GLU A 75 17.14 -12.31 0.02
N ARG A 76 18.16 -13.03 -0.44
CA ARG A 76 18.54 -14.34 0.11
C ARG A 76 20.04 -14.59 0.07
N SER A 77 20.52 -15.33 1.06
CA SER A 77 21.95 -15.63 1.27
C SER A 77 22.56 -16.61 0.25
N GLY A 78 21.75 -17.28 -0.57
CA GLY A 78 22.24 -18.20 -1.62
C GLY A 78 21.10 -18.73 -2.49
N ASP A 79 21.45 -19.51 -3.51
CA ASP A 79 20.52 -20.03 -4.53
C ASP A 79 19.38 -20.92 -4.01
N LYS A 80 19.54 -21.44 -2.79
CA LYS A 80 18.54 -22.24 -2.04
C LYS A 80 18.16 -21.61 -0.70
N GLY A 81 18.65 -20.40 -0.43
CA GLY A 81 18.33 -19.68 0.80
C GLY A 81 16.86 -19.25 0.82
N ALA A 82 16.29 -19.15 2.03
CA ALA A 82 14.99 -18.55 2.20
C ALA A 82 15.04 -17.06 1.84
N TRP A 83 13.96 -16.57 1.24
CA TRP A 83 13.79 -15.13 0.99
C TRP A 83 13.44 -14.41 2.28
N VAL A 84 14.11 -13.28 2.50
CA VAL A 84 13.92 -12.41 3.66
C VAL A 84 13.51 -11.03 3.15
N LYS A 85 12.51 -10.42 3.78
CA LYS A 85 12.11 -9.03 3.49
C LYS A 85 13.16 -8.09 4.09
N VAL A 86 13.64 -7.16 3.29
CA VAL A 86 14.59 -6.11 3.70
C VAL A 86 13.80 -4.85 4.03
N THR A 87 14.12 -4.20 5.16
CA THR A 87 13.36 -3.05 5.68
C THR A 87 14.18 -1.76 5.79
N ASP A 88 15.50 -1.84 5.59
CA ASP A 88 16.45 -0.73 5.68
C ASP A 88 16.96 -0.25 4.32
N PHE A 89 16.55 -0.89 3.23
CA PHE A 89 16.87 -0.46 1.87
C PHE A 89 16.17 0.85 1.52
N LYS A 90 16.94 1.85 1.07
CA LYS A 90 16.43 3.18 0.71
C LYS A 90 16.16 3.26 -0.79
N MET A 91 14.89 3.42 -1.16
CA MET A 91 14.50 3.75 -2.53
C MET A 91 14.52 5.26 -2.73
N GLN A 92 14.71 5.68 -3.98
CA GLN A 92 14.71 7.09 -4.35
C GLN A 92 13.39 7.81 -3.98
N ASP A 93 12.26 7.15 -4.23
CA ASP A 93 10.92 7.69 -3.97
C ASP A 93 10.36 7.29 -2.59
N ASP A 94 11.18 6.76 -1.67
CA ASP A 94 10.74 6.39 -0.32
C ASP A 94 10.75 7.62 0.61
N GLU A 95 9.76 8.49 0.42
CA GLU A 95 9.58 9.69 1.22
C GLU A 95 8.10 9.94 1.54
N MET A 96 7.81 10.57 2.68
CA MET A 96 6.44 10.96 3.05
C MET A 96 6.09 12.30 2.42
N LEU A 97 4.93 12.39 1.76
CA LEU A 97 4.39 13.61 1.18
C LEU A 97 3.05 13.96 1.80
N THR A 98 2.78 15.26 1.93
CA THR A 98 1.45 15.78 2.26
C THR A 98 0.68 16.06 0.97
N HIS A 99 -0.43 15.37 0.77
CA HIS A 99 -1.35 15.60 -0.34
C HIS A 99 -2.60 16.33 0.14
N ARG A 100 -2.96 17.40 -0.56
CA ARG A 100 -4.25 18.07 -0.38
C ARG A 100 -5.35 17.23 -1.02
N LEU A 101 -6.27 16.72 -0.21
CA LEU A 101 -7.42 15.92 -0.66
C LEU A 101 -8.53 16.84 -1.18
N THR A 102 -8.83 17.90 -0.44
CA THR A 102 -9.79 18.97 -0.79
C THR A 102 -9.27 20.30 -0.26
N GLU A 103 -10.05 21.38 -0.40
CA GLU A 103 -9.71 22.64 0.23
C GLU A 103 -9.55 22.53 1.75
N ASN A 104 -10.24 21.58 2.38
CA ASN A 104 -10.36 21.44 3.83
C ASN A 104 -9.63 20.22 4.41
N TRP A 105 -9.00 19.37 3.59
CA TRP A 105 -8.42 18.12 4.07
C TRP A 105 -7.08 17.82 3.41
N ASN A 106 -6.14 17.33 4.22
CA ASN A 106 -4.85 16.78 3.81
C ASN A 106 -4.72 15.31 4.21
N ILE A 107 -3.76 14.62 3.62
CA ILE A 107 -3.25 13.32 4.06
C ILE A 107 -1.74 13.28 3.92
N ASP A 108 -1.04 12.71 4.90
CA ASP A 108 0.35 12.31 4.69
C ASP A 108 0.40 10.87 4.21
N ILE A 109 1.00 10.65 3.04
CA ILE A 109 1.17 9.33 2.42
C ILE A 109 2.52 9.22 1.74
N ASN A 110 3.12 8.03 1.77
CA ASN A 110 4.41 7.80 1.15
C ASN A 110 4.30 7.96 -0.37
N ASN A 111 5.30 8.61 -0.98
CA ASN A 111 5.36 8.89 -2.40
C ASN A 111 5.26 7.59 -3.22
N LEU A 112 5.70 6.42 -2.71
CA LEU A 112 5.56 5.11 -3.36
C LEU A 112 4.13 4.73 -3.79
N PHE A 113 3.08 5.32 -3.21
CA PHE A 113 1.69 5.06 -3.61
C PHE A 113 1.35 5.74 -4.95
N GLU A 114 0.88 4.96 -5.92
CA GLU A 114 0.28 5.50 -7.14
C GLU A 114 -1.09 6.13 -6.80
N ARG A 115 -1.32 7.37 -7.23
CA ARG A 115 -2.58 8.11 -7.01
C ARG A 115 -3.45 8.10 -8.26
N SER A 116 -4.73 7.80 -8.11
CA SER A 116 -5.75 7.93 -9.16
C SER A 116 -7.07 8.48 -8.62
N VAL A 117 -7.92 8.96 -9.54
CA VAL A 117 -9.31 9.31 -9.26
C VAL A 117 -10.19 8.30 -9.98
N GLU A 118 -11.06 7.61 -9.25
CA GLU A 118 -12.01 6.66 -9.82
C GLU A 118 -13.17 7.39 -10.52
N GLU A 119 -13.91 6.71 -11.40
CA GLU A 119 -15.05 7.30 -12.12
C GLU A 119 -16.14 7.85 -11.19
N SER A 120 -16.26 7.28 -9.98
CA SER A 120 -17.15 7.74 -8.90
C SER A 120 -16.72 9.07 -8.27
N GLY A 121 -15.51 9.56 -8.56
CA GLY A 121 -14.88 10.69 -7.88
C GLY A 121 -14.08 10.31 -6.63
N SER A 122 -14.08 9.03 -6.23
CA SER A 122 -13.25 8.54 -5.11
C SER A 122 -11.76 8.70 -5.40
N LEU A 123 -10.98 9.08 -4.40
CA LEU A 123 -9.52 9.08 -4.49
C LEU A 123 -8.97 7.71 -4.11
N MET A 124 -8.03 7.20 -4.89
CA MET A 124 -7.34 5.95 -4.61
C MET A 124 -5.83 6.17 -4.57
N TYR A 125 -5.19 5.58 -3.57
CA TYR A 125 -3.75 5.45 -3.42
C TYR A 125 -3.41 3.97 -3.32
N THR A 126 -2.45 3.46 -4.09
CA THR A 126 -2.07 2.04 -3.98
C THR A 126 -0.60 1.77 -4.26
N THR A 127 -0.02 0.83 -3.51
CA THR A 127 1.24 0.14 -3.86
C THR A 127 0.97 -1.20 -4.55
N GLY A 128 -0.29 -1.62 -4.65
CA GLY A 128 -0.73 -2.93 -5.12
C GLY A 128 -1.07 -3.91 -3.99
N ASP A 129 -0.32 -3.88 -2.89
CA ASP A 129 -0.54 -4.71 -1.69
C ASP A 129 -1.09 -3.91 -0.48
N LYS A 130 -1.04 -2.58 -0.58
CA LYS A 130 -1.71 -1.63 0.30
C LYS A 130 -2.52 -0.67 -0.54
N THR A 131 -3.74 -0.36 -0.10
CA THR A 131 -4.62 0.59 -0.80
C THR A 131 -5.35 1.47 0.20
N VAL A 132 -5.43 2.76 -0.10
CA VAL A 132 -6.32 3.71 0.59
C VAL A 132 -7.34 4.23 -0.43
N ARG A 133 -8.63 3.99 -0.17
CA ARG A 133 -9.73 4.58 -0.92
C ARG A 133 -10.42 5.63 -0.07
N ILE A 134 -10.65 6.82 -0.61
CA ILE A 134 -11.18 7.95 0.13
C ILE A 134 -12.37 8.55 -0.60
N VAL A 135 -13.45 8.78 0.14
CA VAL A 135 -14.62 9.55 -0.29
C VAL A 135 -14.85 10.66 0.72
N ILE A 136 -15.14 11.87 0.24
CA ILE A 136 -15.34 13.06 1.05
C ILE A 136 -16.65 13.69 0.65
N TRP A 137 -17.50 14.01 1.64
CA TRP A 137 -18.77 14.69 1.39
C TRP A 137 -19.10 15.67 2.51
N ASP A 138 -19.95 16.64 2.16
CA ASP A 138 -20.51 17.58 3.11
C ASP A 138 -21.80 17.01 3.74
N ASP A 139 -21.90 17.11 5.07
CA ASP A 139 -23.09 16.83 5.85
C ASP A 139 -23.57 18.14 6.51
N LYS A 140 -24.10 19.04 5.66
CA LYS A 140 -24.20 20.50 5.86
C LYS A 140 -24.96 21.00 7.11
N ASN A 141 -25.50 20.12 7.95
CA ASN A 141 -26.28 20.50 9.12
C ASN A 141 -25.82 19.83 10.41
N ARG A 142 -24.86 18.89 10.35
CA ARG A 142 -24.48 18.10 11.51
C ARG A 142 -23.17 18.57 12.12
N LYS A 143 -23.16 18.61 13.45
CA LYS A 143 -21.97 18.93 14.25
C LYS A 143 -21.09 17.71 14.42
N ARG A 144 -19.81 17.96 14.67
CA ARG A 144 -18.79 16.92 14.90
C ARG A 144 -19.26 15.89 15.93
N GLU A 145 -19.87 16.32 17.03
CA GLU A 145 -20.31 15.44 18.12
C GLU A 145 -21.44 14.49 17.68
N GLU A 146 -22.38 14.99 16.88
CA GLU A 146 -23.48 14.20 16.33
C GLU A 146 -22.97 13.18 15.31
N LEU A 147 -22.05 13.59 14.43
CA LEU A 147 -21.41 12.69 13.46
C LEU A 147 -20.63 11.60 14.20
N TYR A 148 -19.84 11.97 15.20
CA TYR A 148 -19.09 11.02 16.02
C TYR A 148 -20.00 9.97 16.67
N ALA A 149 -21.07 10.41 17.34
CA ALA A 149 -21.98 9.50 18.03
C ALA A 149 -22.63 8.48 17.07
N ASP A 150 -23.07 8.95 15.90
CA ASP A 150 -23.70 8.09 14.91
C ASP A 150 -22.72 7.11 14.27
N HIS A 151 -21.54 7.57 13.86
CA HIS A 151 -20.55 6.69 13.25
C HIS A 151 -19.99 5.66 14.25
N LEU A 152 -19.83 6.03 15.53
CA LEU A 152 -19.44 5.07 16.57
C LEU A 152 -20.55 4.03 16.79
N LYS A 153 -21.81 4.46 16.89
CA LYS A 153 -22.95 3.56 17.03
C LYS A 153 -23.07 2.62 15.83
N ASN A 154 -22.84 3.12 14.61
CA ASN A 154 -22.84 2.29 13.41
C ASN A 154 -21.71 1.26 13.43
N ALA A 155 -20.49 1.63 13.85
CA ALA A 155 -19.39 0.69 13.99
C ALA A 155 -19.69 -0.42 15.03
N GLN A 156 -20.38 -0.08 16.12
CA GLN A 156 -20.76 -1.03 17.17
C GLN A 156 -21.92 -1.97 16.77
N ASN A 157 -22.83 -1.50 15.91
CA ASN A 157 -24.06 -2.20 15.57
C ASN A 157 -24.15 -2.62 14.09
N ARG A 158 -23.03 -2.58 13.35
CA ARG A 158 -23.00 -2.98 11.93
C ARG A 158 -23.42 -4.44 11.76
N ASP A 159 -23.97 -4.73 10.59
CA ASP A 159 -24.20 -6.13 10.19
C ASP A 159 -22.86 -6.86 10.05
N GLN A 160 -22.74 -7.98 10.76
CA GLN A 160 -21.56 -8.84 10.79
C GLN A 160 -21.79 -10.20 10.09
N SER A 161 -22.91 -10.36 9.40
CA SER A 161 -23.27 -11.62 8.73
C SER A 161 -22.23 -12.08 7.71
N MET A 162 -21.57 -11.13 7.02
CA MET A 162 -20.56 -11.41 6.00
C MET A 162 -19.12 -11.38 6.54
N SER A 163 -18.82 -10.43 7.42
CA SER A 163 -17.48 -10.25 8.01
C SER A 163 -17.62 -9.78 9.45
N GLU A 164 -16.92 -10.45 10.37
CA GLU A 164 -16.88 -10.05 11.77
C GLU A 164 -16.02 -8.82 12.00
N THR A 165 -16.44 -7.96 12.92
CA THR A 165 -15.64 -6.85 13.45
C THR A 165 -14.57 -7.43 14.35
N LEU A 166 -13.31 -7.27 13.96
CA LEU A 166 -12.17 -7.71 14.76
C LEU A 166 -11.79 -6.68 15.83
N GLU A 167 -11.96 -5.39 15.52
CA GLU A 167 -11.60 -4.30 16.42
C GLU A 167 -12.39 -3.03 16.05
N ILE A 168 -12.74 -2.22 17.06
CA ILE A 168 -13.30 -0.89 16.90
C ILE A 168 -12.27 0.12 17.40
N PHE A 169 -12.06 1.18 16.65
CA PHE A 169 -11.11 2.24 16.96
C PHE A 169 -11.83 3.54 17.27
N ASP A 170 -11.30 4.26 18.26
CA ASP A 170 -11.50 5.69 18.45
C ASP A 170 -10.12 6.34 18.51
N LEU A 171 -9.81 7.12 17.49
CA LEU A 171 -8.54 7.84 17.30
C LEU A 171 -8.76 9.36 17.32
N SER A 172 -9.86 9.80 17.92
CA SER A 172 -10.24 11.21 17.99
C SER A 172 -9.18 12.05 18.71
N ASP A 173 -8.98 13.27 18.23
CA ASP A 173 -8.07 14.25 18.83
C ASP A 173 -8.69 15.67 18.80
N GLY A 174 -7.90 16.71 19.06
CA GLY A 174 -8.39 18.08 19.01
C GLY A 174 -8.86 18.53 17.62
N GLU A 175 -8.31 17.96 16.55
CA GLU A 175 -8.52 18.42 15.19
C GLU A 175 -9.73 17.73 14.52
N ALA A 176 -9.92 16.43 14.74
CA ALA A 176 -11.04 15.68 14.18
C ALA A 176 -11.48 14.52 15.09
N ALA A 177 -12.76 14.18 15.03
CA ALA A 177 -13.24 12.91 15.56
C ALA A 177 -12.90 11.79 14.57
N ARG A 178 -12.42 10.65 15.07
CA ARG A 178 -12.01 9.51 14.24
C ARG A 178 -12.51 8.20 14.82
N VAL A 179 -13.48 7.59 14.16
CA VAL A 179 -14.03 6.29 14.56
C VAL A 179 -14.03 5.34 13.39
N GLY A 180 -13.87 4.05 13.66
CA GLY A 180 -13.72 3.06 12.61
C GLY A 180 -13.61 1.65 13.14
N TYR A 181 -13.44 0.70 12.24
CA TYR A 181 -13.37 -0.70 12.62
C TYR A 181 -12.52 -1.52 11.64
N LEU A 182 -11.91 -2.59 12.15
CA LEU A 182 -11.13 -3.56 11.39
C LEU A 182 -11.99 -4.78 11.09
N ILE A 183 -11.96 -5.23 9.84
CA ILE A 183 -12.49 -6.53 9.40
C ILE A 183 -11.46 -7.27 8.54
N GLU A 184 -11.77 -8.53 8.24
CA GLU A 184 -11.16 -9.26 7.13
C GLU A 184 -12.19 -9.47 6.01
N GLU A 185 -11.73 -9.26 4.77
CA GLU A 185 -12.47 -9.51 3.54
C GLU A 185 -11.67 -10.46 2.65
N GLY A 186 -12.28 -10.94 1.57
CA GLY A 186 -11.59 -11.70 0.55
C GLY A 186 -12.38 -11.76 -0.76
N ASP A 187 -11.66 -11.96 -1.86
CA ASP A 187 -12.19 -12.02 -3.23
C ASP A 187 -12.22 -13.46 -3.79
N GLY A 188 -11.98 -14.46 -2.93
CA GLY A 188 -11.89 -15.87 -3.29
C GLY A 188 -10.46 -16.35 -3.55
N ASP A 189 -9.58 -15.46 -4.01
CA ASP A 189 -8.17 -15.76 -4.29
C ASP A 189 -7.26 -15.36 -3.12
N LYS A 190 -7.61 -14.25 -2.43
CA LYS A 190 -6.88 -13.79 -1.26
C LYS A 190 -7.79 -13.32 -0.14
N LYS A 191 -7.27 -13.39 1.09
CA LYS A 191 -7.81 -12.69 2.26
C LYS A 191 -6.94 -11.50 2.56
N TYR A 192 -7.57 -10.39 2.92
CA TYR A 192 -6.90 -9.15 3.27
C TYR A 192 -7.64 -8.45 4.42
N SER A 193 -6.92 -7.60 5.13
CA SER A 193 -7.47 -6.81 6.23
C SER A 193 -7.91 -5.44 5.71
N VAL A 194 -8.99 -4.91 6.29
CA VAL A 194 -9.54 -3.60 5.93
C VAL A 194 -9.89 -2.83 7.19
N ILE A 195 -9.36 -1.63 7.33
CA ILE A 195 -9.87 -0.65 8.29
C ILE A 195 -10.81 0.29 7.54
N TYR A 196 -12.07 0.35 7.96
CA TYR A 196 -12.99 1.40 7.55
C TYR A 196 -12.95 2.51 8.61
N GLY A 197 -12.34 3.63 8.25
CA GLY A 197 -12.17 4.80 9.12
C GLY A 197 -13.01 5.98 8.65
N PHE A 198 -13.54 6.73 9.62
CA PHE A 198 -14.26 7.96 9.40
C PHE A 198 -13.56 9.10 10.14
N SER A 199 -13.10 10.12 9.42
CA SER A 199 -12.57 11.36 10.00
C SER A 199 -13.61 12.47 9.85
N LEU A 200 -13.95 13.12 10.97
CA LEU A 200 -15.15 13.92 11.12
C LEU A 200 -14.82 15.30 11.67
N THR A 201 -15.32 16.31 10.98
CA THR A 201 -15.34 17.72 11.43
C THR A 201 -16.78 18.22 11.41
N ASP A 202 -16.99 19.46 11.82
CA ASP A 202 -18.27 20.13 11.56
C ASP A 202 -18.57 20.08 10.06
N HIS A 203 -19.75 19.55 9.72
CA HIS A 203 -20.29 19.55 8.36
C HIS A 203 -19.53 18.73 7.31
N GLN A 204 -18.47 18.00 7.64
CA GLN A 204 -17.73 17.18 6.67
C GLN A 204 -17.30 15.82 7.22
N VAL A 205 -17.41 14.82 6.35
CA VAL A 205 -17.00 13.44 6.61
C VAL A 205 -15.99 13.01 5.56
N VAL A 206 -14.87 12.46 6.02
CA VAL A 206 -13.92 11.71 5.20
C VAL A 206 -14.09 10.24 5.57
N GLN A 207 -14.61 9.44 4.65
CA GLN A 207 -14.57 7.98 4.77
C GLN A 207 -13.35 7.47 4.03
N ALA A 208 -12.53 6.67 4.71
CA ALA A 208 -11.37 6.02 4.15
C ALA A 208 -11.39 4.51 4.43
N ALA A 209 -11.11 3.72 3.40
CA ALA A 209 -10.90 2.29 3.52
C ALA A 209 -9.41 1.98 3.29
N PHE A 210 -8.76 1.37 4.29
CA PHE A 210 -7.35 1.03 4.29
C PHE A 210 -7.19 -0.48 4.15
N TYR A 211 -6.94 -0.94 2.92
CA TYR A 211 -6.71 -2.34 2.59
C TYR A 211 -5.24 -2.68 2.72
N PHE A 212 -4.93 -3.83 3.31
CA PHE A 212 -3.57 -4.34 3.40
C PHE A 212 -3.55 -5.88 3.40
N ASP A 213 -2.67 -6.44 2.57
CA ASP A 213 -2.54 -7.89 2.40
C ASP A 213 -1.75 -8.55 3.56
N ASP A 214 -0.85 -7.82 4.24
CA ASP A 214 -0.06 -8.32 5.38
C ASP A 214 -0.57 -7.73 6.69
N LYS A 215 -1.02 -8.57 7.64
CA LYS A 215 -1.58 -8.13 8.94
C LYS A 215 -0.63 -7.23 9.74
N ASN A 216 0.68 -7.32 9.51
CA ASN A 216 1.67 -6.46 10.15
C ASN A 216 1.61 -4.99 9.67
N ASP A 217 0.91 -4.71 8.56
CA ASP A 217 0.70 -3.36 8.05
C ASP A 217 -0.43 -2.60 8.80
N LYS A 218 -1.06 -3.20 9.82
CA LYS A 218 -2.10 -2.52 10.63
C LYS A 218 -1.62 -1.17 11.17
N ASP A 219 -0.39 -1.10 11.68
CA ASP A 219 0.18 0.14 12.21
C ASP A 219 0.38 1.20 11.12
N TRP A 220 0.71 0.79 9.89
CA TRP A 220 0.77 1.69 8.75
C TRP A 220 -0.62 2.27 8.45
N ALA A 221 -1.65 1.43 8.42
CA ALA A 221 -3.02 1.86 8.14
C ALA A 221 -3.53 2.86 9.19
N LEU A 222 -3.30 2.59 10.48
CA LEU A 222 -3.68 3.49 11.57
C LEU A 222 -2.92 4.83 11.54
N LYS A 223 -1.62 4.81 11.24
CA LYS A 223 -0.82 6.05 11.09
C LYS A 223 -1.28 6.88 9.90
N THR A 224 -1.55 6.23 8.76
CA THR A 224 -2.05 6.89 7.55
C THR A 224 -3.46 7.46 7.76
N TRP A 225 -4.31 6.78 8.52
CA TRP A 225 -5.62 7.32 8.87
C TRP A 225 -5.50 8.56 9.78
N LYS A 226 -4.63 8.50 10.80
CA LYS A 226 -4.39 9.66 11.68
C LYS A 226 -3.83 10.87 10.95
N SER A 227 -3.06 10.69 9.87
CA SER A 227 -2.52 11.80 9.07
C SER A 227 -3.58 12.49 8.21
N ILE A 228 -4.80 11.95 8.11
CA ILE A 228 -5.93 12.66 7.52
C ILE A 228 -6.38 13.75 8.49
N THR A 229 -6.02 15.00 8.18
CA THR A 229 -6.25 16.16 9.04
C THR A 229 -6.93 17.28 8.28
N PRO A 230 -7.69 18.15 8.99
CA PRO A 230 -8.19 19.38 8.41
C PRO A 230 -7.04 20.24 7.87
N ALA A 231 -7.19 20.80 6.66
CA ALA A 231 -6.25 21.76 6.12
C ALA A 231 -6.32 23.06 6.94
N LYS A 232 -5.15 23.61 7.26
CA LYS A 232 -5.01 24.92 7.92
C LYS A 232 -5.03 26.05 6.89
#